data_AF-A0A964LBK0-F1
#
_entry.id   AF-A0A964LBK0-F1
#
_cell.length_a   1.000
_cell.length_b   1.000
_cell.length_c   1.000
_cell.angle_alpha   90.00
_cell.angle_beta   90.00
_cell.angle_gamma   90.00
#
_symmetry.space_group_name_H-M   'P 1'
#
loop_
_entity.id
_entity.type
_entity.pdbx_description
1 polymer ?
#
loop_
_entity_poly.entity_id
_entity_poly.type
_entity_poly.pdbx_seq_one_letter_code
_entity_poly.pdbx_strand_id
1 'polypeptide(L)'
;MQGSSLAGSFRIFGVAGISVYVHWSWLLAGYLELQFRTNYEAWAWNVAEYLSLFFIVLLHEFGHSLACRQVGGRADEIVLWPLGGIAFVQPPARPGAVLWSIAAGPLVNAVLLPVTIGA
;
A
#
# COMPACT_ATOMS: atom_id res chain seq x y z
N MET A 1 -8.80 -9.61 19.26
CA MET A 1 -8.34 -10.82 18.53
C MET A 1 -7.70 -10.36 17.23
N GLN A 2 -6.46 -9.85 17.30
CA GLN A 2 -5.64 -9.45 16.15
C GLN A 2 -4.59 -10.54 15.97
N GLY A 3 -4.73 -11.42 14.97
CA GLY A 3 -3.83 -12.58 14.90
C GLY A 3 -3.76 -13.31 13.56
N SER A 4 -4.59 -12.98 12.57
CA SER A 4 -4.63 -13.71 11.29
C SER A 4 -3.97 -13.00 10.11
N SER A 5 -3.88 -11.65 10.12
CA SER A 5 -3.29 -10.88 9.01
C SER A 5 -1.77 -10.69 9.08
N LEU A 6 -1.15 -10.96 10.24
CA LEU A 6 0.30 -10.77 10.45
C LEU A 6 1.12 -12.07 10.34
N ALA A 7 0.48 -13.24 10.23
CA ALA A 7 1.15 -14.53 10.19
C ALA A 7 2.02 -14.64 8.92
N GLY A 8 3.33 -14.44 9.07
CA GLY A 8 4.28 -14.42 7.95
C GLY A 8 4.49 -13.03 7.32
N SER A 9 4.13 -11.96 8.03
CA SER A 9 4.51 -10.59 7.67
C SER A 9 5.73 -10.11 8.45
N PHE A 10 6.59 -9.35 7.78
CA PHE A 10 7.81 -8.77 8.34
C PHE A 10 7.70 -7.26 8.32
N ARG A 11 8.01 -6.61 9.44
CA ARG A 11 8.08 -5.15 9.50
C ARG A 11 9.27 -4.67 8.69
N ILE A 12 9.04 -3.79 7.72
CA ILE A 12 10.13 -3.19 6.94
C ILE A 12 10.57 -1.86 7.54
N PHE A 13 9.62 -0.95 7.76
CA PHE A 13 9.90 0.38 8.31
C PHE A 13 8.67 0.95 9.01
N GLY A 14 8.82 2.14 9.61
CA GLY A 14 7.67 2.92 10.07
C GLY A 14 7.88 4.39 9.77
N VAL A 15 6.83 5.05 9.27
CA VAL A 15 6.83 6.47 8.90
C VAL A 15 5.59 7.14 9.47
N ALA A 16 5.73 8.36 9.99
CA ALA A 16 4.65 9.13 10.61
C ALA A 16 3.94 8.41 11.79
N GLY A 17 4.54 7.38 12.39
CA GLY A 17 3.91 6.54 13.41
C GLY A 17 3.03 5.41 12.86
N ILE A 18 3.08 5.16 11.54
CA ILE A 18 2.45 4.02 10.88
C ILE A 18 3.55 2.99 10.61
N SER A 19 3.37 1.75 11.08
CA SER A 19 4.28 0.64 10.82
C SER A 19 3.90 -0.07 9.53
N VAL A 20 4.85 -0.24 8.63
CA VAL A 20 4.67 -0.90 7.34
C VAL A 20 5.25 -2.30 7.42
N TYR A 21 4.41 -3.28 7.10
CA TYR A 21 4.72 -4.70 7.07
C TYR A 21 4.58 -5.22 5.65
N VAL A 22 5.39 -6.20 5.27
CA VAL A 22 5.28 -6.94 4.02
C VAL A 22 5.07 -8.42 4.33
N HIS A 23 4.05 -9.00 3.74
CA HIS A 23 3.78 -10.42 3.82
C HIS A 23 4.73 -11.20 2.89
N TRP A 24 5.21 -12.37 3.31
CA TRP A 24 6.14 -13.21 2.52
C TRP A 24 5.62 -13.50 1.10
N SER A 25 4.30 -13.59 0.93
CA SER A 25 3.67 -13.84 -0.35
C SER A 25 3.95 -12.74 -1.36
N TRP A 26 4.23 -11.51 -0.92
CA TRP A 26 4.65 -10.41 -1.79
C TRP A 26 5.94 -10.75 -2.55
N LEU A 27 6.95 -11.28 -1.85
CA LEU A 27 8.20 -11.73 -2.47
C LEU A 27 7.97 -12.89 -3.43
N LEU A 28 7.08 -13.83 -3.07
CA LEU A 28 6.70 -14.91 -3.96
C LEU A 28 6.02 -14.38 -5.23
N ALA A 29 5.13 -13.41 -5.12
CA ALA A 29 4.45 -12.82 -6.27
C ALA A 29 5.41 -12.08 -7.19
N GLY A 30 6.34 -11.28 -6.64
CA GLY A 30 7.41 -10.65 -7.43
C GLY A 30 8.28 -11.69 -8.13
N TYR A 31 8.65 -12.78 -7.44
CA TYR A 31 9.38 -13.89 -8.07
C TYR A 31 8.62 -14.53 -9.22
N LEU A 32 7.34 -14.85 -9.02
CA LEU A 32 6.48 -15.44 -10.06
C LEU A 32 6.33 -14.50 -11.26
N GLU A 33 6.09 -13.22 -11.02
CA GLU A 33 6.01 -12.22 -12.09
C GLU A 33 7.28 -12.21 -12.94
N LEU A 34 8.46 -12.21 -12.31
CA LEU A 34 9.74 -12.29 -13.02
C LEU A 34 9.88 -13.58 -13.85
N GLN A 35 9.31 -14.71 -13.41
CA GLN A 35 9.33 -15.97 -14.16
C GLN A 35 8.37 -15.98 -15.36
N PHE A 36 7.22 -15.31 -15.25
CA PHE A 36 6.23 -15.24 -16.33
C PHE A 36 6.57 -14.20 -17.40
N ARG A 37 7.52 -13.29 -17.13
CA ARG A 37 7.99 -12.29 -18.09
C ARG A 37 8.96 -12.95 -19.08
N THR A 38 8.54 -13.08 -20.34
CA THR A 38 9.30 -13.77 -21.39
C THR A 38 10.42 -12.94 -22.03
N ASN A 39 10.44 -11.62 -21.78
CA ASN A 39 11.47 -10.71 -22.28
C ASN A 39 12.58 -10.50 -21.24
N TYR A 40 13.67 -11.26 -21.39
CA TYR A 40 14.85 -11.23 -20.51
C TYR A 40 15.75 -10.00 -20.71
N GLU A 41 15.60 -9.28 -21.83
CA GLU A 41 16.49 -8.18 -22.23
C GLU A 41 16.36 -6.94 -21.33
N ALA A 42 15.26 -6.81 -20.57
CA ALA A 42 14.97 -5.65 -19.74
C ALA A 42 14.56 -6.02 -18.31
N TRP A 43 15.28 -6.96 -17.68
CA TRP A 43 15.02 -7.37 -16.29
C TRP A 43 14.97 -6.17 -15.32
N ALA A 44 15.82 -5.16 -15.53
CA ALA A 44 15.84 -3.93 -14.73
C ALA A 44 14.54 -3.13 -14.87
N TRP A 45 13.95 -3.09 -16.07
CA TRP A 45 12.67 -2.43 -16.32
C TRP A 45 11.53 -3.17 -15.64
N ASN A 46 11.52 -4.50 -15.71
CA ASN A 46 10.49 -5.33 -15.05
C ASN A 46 10.50 -5.12 -13.53
N VAL A 47 11.70 -5.10 -12.93
CA VAL A 47 11.86 -4.82 -11.49
C VAL A 47 11.43 -3.39 -11.17
N ALA A 48 11.79 -2.40 -11.99
CA ALA A 48 11.40 -1.01 -11.79
C ALA A 48 9.87 -0.83 -11.89
N GLU A 49 9.21 -1.48 -12.84
CA GLU A 49 7.76 -1.46 -13.00
C GLU A 49 7.07 -2.05 -11.77
N TYR A 50 7.50 -3.23 -11.32
CA TYR A 50 6.96 -3.88 -10.13
C TYR A 50 7.11 -3.02 -8.87
N LEU A 51 8.31 -2.46 -8.64
CA LEU A 51 8.58 -1.57 -7.52
C LEU A 51 7.79 -0.25 -7.61
N SER A 52 7.54 0.25 -8.83
CA SER A 52 6.73 1.45 -9.04
C SER A 52 5.27 1.22 -8.71
N LEU A 53 4.69 0.09 -9.17
CA LEU A 53 3.33 -0.30 -8.79
C LEU A 53 3.21 -0.49 -7.27
N PHE A 54 4.20 -1.13 -6.65
CA PHE A 54 4.28 -1.26 -5.20
C PHE A 54 4.30 0.09 -4.49
N PHE A 55 5.10 1.03 -4.98
CA PHE A 55 5.19 2.37 -4.41
C PHE A 55 3.87 3.14 -4.52
N ILE A 56 3.16 3.03 -5.66
CA ILE A 56 1.84 3.63 -5.84
C ILE A 56 0.82 3.07 -4.84
N VAL A 57 0.77 1.74 -4.69
CA VAL A 57 -0.11 1.08 -3.71
C VAL A 57 0.23 1.49 -2.29
N LEU A 58 1.52 1.56 -1.95
CA LEU A 58 1.95 2.02 -0.64
C LEU A 58 1.45 3.44 -0.35
N LEU A 59 1.61 4.37 -1.30
CA LEU A 59 1.12 5.75 -1.17
C LEU A 59 -0.41 5.80 -1.04
N HIS A 60 -1.13 4.95 -1.78
CA HIS A 60 -2.59 4.80 -1.67
C HIS A 60 -3.02 4.44 -0.24
N GLU A 61 -2.39 3.42 0.35
CA GLU A 61 -2.68 2.98 1.73
C GLU A 61 -2.28 4.02 2.78
N PHE A 62 -1.20 4.77 2.53
CA PHE A 62 -0.85 5.92 3.34
C PHE A 62 -1.91 7.02 3.27
N GLY A 63 -2.54 7.24 2.12
CA GLY A 63 -3.66 8.16 1.96
C GLY A 63 -4.81 7.84 2.92
N HIS A 64 -5.24 6.58 2.97
CA HIS A 64 -6.26 6.11 3.91
C HIS A 64 -5.83 6.33 5.38
N SER A 65 -4.60 5.93 5.71
CA SER A 65 -4.08 5.98 7.08
C SER A 65 -3.92 7.40 7.60
N LEU A 66 -3.38 8.30 6.79
CA LEU A 66 -3.19 9.71 7.14
C LEU A 66 -4.53 10.42 7.27
N ALA A 67 -5.47 10.19 6.35
CA ALA A 67 -6.80 10.77 6.42
C ALA A 67 -7.56 10.31 7.67
N CYS A 68 -7.48 9.03 8.02
CA CYS A 68 -8.03 8.48 9.26
C CYS A 68 -7.48 9.22 10.50
N ARG A 69 -6.16 9.48 10.53
CA ARG A 69 -5.52 10.17 11.66
C ARG A 69 -5.87 11.66 11.71
N GLN A 70 -5.98 12.32 10.57
CA GLN A 70 -6.43 13.72 10.49
C GLN A 70 -7.83 13.92 11.09
N VAL A 71 -8.70 12.93 10.94
CA VAL A 71 -10.05 12.95 11.52
C VAL A 71 -10.09 12.49 12.99
N GLY A 72 -8.94 12.27 13.63
CA GLY A 72 -8.84 11.82 15.03
C GLY A 72 -9.06 10.32 15.22
N GLY A 73 -9.00 9.53 14.14
CA GLY A 73 -9.03 8.07 14.18
C GLY A 73 -7.65 7.46 14.43
N ARG A 74 -7.61 6.12 14.51
CA ARG A 74 -6.37 5.35 14.68
C ARG A 74 -6.02 4.64 13.38
N ALA A 75 -4.75 4.71 12.98
CA ALA A 75 -4.23 3.98 11.85
C ALA A 75 -2.73 3.78 12.08
N ASP A 76 -2.38 2.60 12.59
CA ASP A 76 -1.06 2.34 13.14
C ASP A 76 -0.27 1.33 12.28
N GLU A 77 -0.95 0.61 11.38
CA GLU A 77 -0.38 -0.53 10.66
C GLU A 77 -0.87 -0.59 9.21
N ILE A 78 0.08 -0.83 8.29
CA ILE A 78 -0.16 -1.16 6.89
C ILE A 78 0.50 -2.50 6.60
N VAL A 79 -0.24 -3.45 6.03
CA VAL A 79 0.28 -4.75 5.59
C VAL A 79 0.20 -4.82 4.07
N LEU A 80 1.33 -5.08 3.43
CA LEU A 80 1.44 -5.19 1.97
C LEU A 80 1.49 -6.67 1.57
N TRP A 81 0.79 -7.00 0.51
CA TRP A 81 0.62 -8.36 0.01
C TRP A 81 0.46 -8.34 -1.53
N PRO A 82 0.50 -9.48 -2.24
CA PRO A 82 0.56 -9.53 -3.71
C PRO A 82 -0.52 -8.74 -4.45
N LEU A 83 -1.72 -8.71 -3.90
CA LEU A 83 -2.88 -8.08 -4.54
C LEU A 83 -3.04 -6.60 -4.15
N GLY A 84 -2.18 -6.07 -3.28
CA GLY A 84 -2.21 -4.66 -2.88
C GLY A 84 -1.71 -4.42 -1.45
N GLY A 85 -2.38 -3.51 -0.75
CA GLY A 85 -2.12 -3.22 0.66
C GLY A 85 -3.40 -3.29 1.47
N ILE A 86 -3.24 -3.42 2.79
CA ILE A 86 -4.32 -3.33 3.75
C ILE A 86 -3.87 -2.35 4.82
N ALA A 87 -4.45 -1.15 4.81
CA ALA A 87 -4.35 -0.21 5.92
C ALA A 87 -5.39 -0.53 7.01
N PHE A 88 -4.94 -0.73 8.24
CA PHE A 88 -5.83 -0.92 9.38
C PHE A 88 -6.28 0.43 9.93
N VAL A 89 -7.35 0.97 9.35
CA VAL A 89 -7.94 2.26 9.74
C VAL A 89 -9.15 2.09 10.67
N GLN A 90 -9.17 2.89 11.74
CA GLN A 90 -10.26 2.97 12.71
C GLN A 90 -10.71 4.44 12.84
N PRO A 91 -11.47 4.96 11.85
CA PRO A 91 -11.99 6.33 11.90
C PRO A 91 -13.07 6.46 13.00
N PRO A 92 -13.29 7.67 13.55
CA PRO A 92 -14.39 7.90 14.48
C PRO A 92 -15.75 7.65 13.83
N ALA A 93 -16.75 7.26 14.62
CA ALA A 93 -18.11 6.95 14.19
C ALA A 93 -18.93 8.18 13.74
N ARG A 94 -18.38 8.96 12.81
CA ARG A 94 -19.00 10.11 12.15
C ARG A 94 -18.97 9.90 10.64
N PRO A 95 -20.09 10.02 9.92
CA PRO A 95 -20.17 9.69 8.49
C PRO A 95 -19.10 10.40 7.64
N GLY A 96 -18.85 11.69 7.90
CA GLY A 96 -17.84 12.45 7.17
C GLY A 96 -16.41 11.96 7.37
N ALA A 97 -16.05 11.45 8.55
CA ALA A 97 -14.71 10.90 8.78
C ALA A 97 -14.51 9.57 8.09
N VAL A 98 -15.54 8.73 8.09
CA VAL A 98 -15.52 7.44 7.40
C VAL A 98 -15.37 7.68 5.89
N LEU A 99 -16.19 8.56 5.32
CA LEU A 99 -16.11 8.92 3.90
C LEU A 99 -14.75 9.53 3.54
N TRP A 100 -14.22 10.43 4.36
CA TRP A 100 -12.89 11.02 4.14
C TRP A 100 -11.78 9.97 4.16
N SER A 101 -11.79 9.08 5.16
CA SER A 101 -10.81 8.01 5.29
C SER A 101 -10.85 7.03 4.11
N ILE A 102 -12.03 6.75 3.55
CA ILE A 102 -12.19 5.87 2.39
C ILE A 102 -11.82 6.58 1.08
N ALA A 103 -12.16 7.86 0.92
CA ALA A 103 -11.88 8.59 -0.31
C ALA A 103 -10.39 8.96 -0.47
N ALA A 104 -9.67 9.12 0.64
CA ALA A 104 -8.29 9.62 0.60
C ALA A 104 -7.30 8.74 -0.17
N GLY A 105 -7.41 7.40 -0.09
CA GLY A 105 -6.55 6.51 -0.88
C GLY A 105 -6.73 6.72 -2.38
N PRO A 106 -7.95 6.62 -2.94
CA PRO A 106 -8.23 6.92 -4.34
C PRO A 106 -7.79 8.32 -4.78
N LEU A 107 -7.93 9.33 -3.91
CA LEU A 107 -7.48 10.69 -4.18
C LEU A 107 -5.96 10.77 -4.37
N VAL A 108 -5.17 10.00 -3.61
CA VAL A 108 -3.71 9.91 -3.82
C VAL A 108 -3.42 9.40 -5.23
N ASN A 109 -4.11 8.36 -5.70
CA ASN A 109 -3.92 7.86 -7.06
C ASN A 109 -4.33 8.89 -8.13
N ALA A 110 -5.42 9.63 -7.90
CA ALA A 110 -5.85 10.70 -8.80
C ALA A 110 -4.81 11.84 -8.93
N VAL A 111 -4.10 12.16 -7.84
CA VAL A 111 -3.00 13.13 -7.84
C VAL A 111 -1.74 12.56 -8.48
N LEU A 112 -1.47 11.26 -8.32
CA LEU A 112 -0.32 10.61 -8.96
C LEU A 112 -0.49 10.47 -10.49
N LEU A 113 -1.72 10.36 -10.98
CA LEU A 113 -2.04 10.17 -12.39
C LEU A 113 -1.43 11.23 -13.34
N PRO A 114 -1.54 12.55 -13.10
CA PRO A 114 -0.85 13.55 -13.93
C PRO A 114 0.68 13.50 -13.81
N VAL A 115 1.23 13.04 -12.68
CA VAL A 115 2.68 12.91 -12.48
C VAL A 115 3.24 11.73 -13.27
N THR A 116 2.49 10.64 -13.37
CA THR A 116 2.94 9.42 -14.07
C THR A 116 2.60 9.38 -15.54
N ILE A 117 1.56 10.11 -15.99
CA ILE A 117 1.20 10.22 -17.42
C ILE A 117 1.85 11.44 -18.09
N GLY A 118 2.21 12.47 -17.33
CA GLY A 118 2.80 13.71 -17.83
C GLY A 118 4.32 13.78 -17.87
N ALA A 119 5.02 12.65 -17.68
CA ALA A 119 6.48 12.54 -17.71
C ALA A 119 6.97 11.82 -18.97
#